data_AF-A0A3D4C6A4-F1
#
_entry.id   AF-A0A3D4C6A4-F1
#
_cell.length_a   1.000
_cell.length_b   1.000
_cell.length_c   1.000
_cell.angle_alpha   90.00
_cell.angle_beta   90.00
_cell.angle_gamma   90.00
#
_symmetry.space_group_name_H-M   'P 1'
#
loop_
_entity.id
_entity.type
_entity.pdbx_description
1 polymer ?
#
loop_
_entity_poly.entity_id
_entity_poly.type
_entity_poly.pdbx_seq_one_letter_code
_entity_poly.pdbx_strand_id
1 'polypeptide(L)'
;MLNITNTNFKLINNNSTNEAVRQIAYSMDLLIPGFYLWLPGIHIRFGGAIPDDQPYKYPGKIHSNVGMALVLPGYKIFTTYQGSYDPQ
;
A
#
# COMPACT_ATOMS: atom_id res chain seq x y z
N MET A 1 -22.48 19.26 0.93
CA MET A 1 -22.41 18.19 -0.10
C MET A 1 -21.00 18.16 -0.64
N LEU A 2 -20.22 17.11 -0.38
CA LEU A 2 -18.86 16.98 -0.89
C LEU A 2 -18.92 16.44 -2.33
N ASN A 3 -18.35 17.16 -3.29
CA ASN A 3 -18.39 16.83 -4.70
C ASN A 3 -17.19 15.91 -5.03
N ILE A 4 -17.45 14.63 -5.29
CA ILE A 4 -16.43 13.62 -5.61
C ILE A 4 -16.49 13.36 -7.12
N THR A 5 -15.75 14.11 -7.94
CA THR A 5 -15.83 13.98 -9.42
C THR A 5 -14.51 13.75 -10.16
N ASN A 6 -13.40 13.38 -9.52
CA ASN A 6 -12.20 13.03 -10.28
C ASN A 6 -11.43 11.84 -9.67
N THR A 7 -11.95 10.63 -9.87
CA THR A 7 -11.17 9.41 -9.68
C THR A 7 -10.72 8.89 -11.04
N ASN A 8 -9.50 9.28 -11.46
CA ASN A 8 -8.82 8.67 -12.60
C ASN A 8 -8.46 7.22 -12.25
N PHE A 9 -9.31 6.27 -12.63
CA PHE A 9 -9.03 4.84 -12.50
C PHE A 9 -8.00 4.44 -13.56
N LYS A 10 -6.74 4.31 -13.14
CA LYS A 10 -5.65 3.82 -14.01
C LYS A 10 -5.59 2.31 -13.87
N LEU A 11 -5.79 1.57 -14.97
CA LEU A 11 -5.58 0.12 -15.01
C LEU A 11 -4.08 -0.16 -15.03
N ILE A 12 -3.57 -0.89 -14.04
CA ILE A 12 -2.15 -1.06 -13.76
C ILE A 12 -1.69 -2.47 -14.22
N ASN A 13 -0.60 -2.52 -15.00
CA ASN A 13 0.02 -3.74 -15.53
C ASN A 13 0.68 -4.59 -14.41
N ASN A 14 0.91 -5.90 -14.60
CA ASN A 14 1.37 -6.82 -13.53
C ASN A 14 2.72 -6.45 -12.85
N ASN A 15 3.63 -5.77 -13.55
CA ASN A 15 4.85 -5.27 -12.90
C ASN A 15 4.56 -4.11 -11.95
N SER A 16 3.60 -3.28 -12.32
CA SER A 16 3.17 -2.14 -11.52
C SER A 16 2.21 -2.52 -10.39
N THR A 17 1.57 -3.70 -10.43
CA THR A 17 0.84 -4.23 -9.26
C THR A 17 1.81 -4.66 -8.16
N ASN A 18 2.90 -5.35 -8.50
CA ASN A 18 3.94 -5.71 -7.54
C ASN A 18 4.56 -4.48 -6.85
N GLU A 19 4.85 -3.43 -7.63
CA GLU A 19 5.34 -2.17 -7.08
C GLU A 19 4.28 -1.46 -6.23
N ALA A 20 3.00 -1.46 -6.62
CA ALA A 20 1.94 -0.87 -5.81
C ALA A 20 1.78 -1.57 -4.45
N VAL A 21 1.81 -2.91 -4.42
CA VAL A 21 1.78 -3.69 -3.18
C VAL A 21 3.01 -3.42 -2.31
N ARG A 22 4.20 -3.30 -2.92
CA ARG A 22 5.45 -2.96 -2.22
C ARG A 22 5.37 -1.58 -1.57
N GLN A 23 4.82 -0.59 -2.27
CA GLN A 23 4.63 0.75 -1.73
C GLN A 23 3.64 0.78 -0.55
N ILE A 24 2.58 -0.04 -0.62
CA ILE A 24 1.66 -0.23 0.50
C ILE A 24 2.38 -0.88 1.69
N ALA A 25 3.14 -1.95 1.46
CA ALA A 25 3.92 -2.63 2.49
C ALA A 25 4.87 -1.67 3.21
N TYR A 26 5.65 -0.89 2.44
CA TYR A 26 6.55 0.14 2.99
C TYR A 26 5.82 1.16 3.86
N SER A 27 4.67 1.65 3.39
CA SER A 27 3.91 2.66 4.12
C SER A 27 3.29 2.09 5.40
N MET A 28 2.88 0.82 5.39
CA MET A 28 2.36 0.12 6.57
C MET A 28 3.46 -0.20 7.59
N ASP A 29 4.64 -0.62 7.12
CA ASP A 29 5.81 -0.95 7.96
C ASP A 29 6.33 0.29 8.70
N LEU A 30 6.42 1.43 7.99
CA LEU A 30 6.80 2.71 8.59
C LEU A 30 5.65 3.46 9.29
N LEU A 31 4.45 2.86 9.34
CA LEU A 31 3.25 3.46 9.94
C LEU A 31 2.97 4.88 9.40
N ILE A 32 3.16 5.07 8.10
CA ILE A 32 2.85 6.32 7.42
C ILE A 32 1.33 6.44 7.27
N PRO A 33 0.71 7.54 7.75
CA PRO A 33 -0.73 7.70 7.69
C PRO A 33 -1.29 7.59 6.27
N GLY A 34 -2.38 6.85 6.15
CA GLY A 34 -3.03 6.62 4.87
C GLY A 34 -4.05 5.49 4.91
N PHE A 35 -4.83 5.42 3.84
CA PHE A 35 -5.71 4.29 3.55
C PHE A 35 -5.14 3.50 2.38
N TYR A 36 -5.04 2.20 2.57
CA TYR A 36 -4.45 1.27 1.62
C TYR A 36 -5.42 0.12 1.37
N LEU A 37 -5.69 -0.19 0.12
CA LEU A 37 -6.52 -1.31 -0.30
C LEU A 37 -5.79 -2.03 -1.43
N TRP A 38 -5.64 -3.35 -1.30
CA TRP A 38 -5.11 -4.20 -2.35
C TRP A 38 -6.09 -5.34 -2.60
N LEU A 39 -6.48 -5.47 -3.86
CA LEU A 39 -7.35 -6.50 -4.39
C LEU A 39 -6.70 -7.01 -5.69
N PRO A 40 -7.10 -8.18 -6.22
CA PRO A 40 -6.60 -8.66 -7.50
C PRO A 40 -6.79 -7.62 -8.60
N GLY A 41 -5.68 -7.06 -9.10
CA GLY A 41 -5.65 -6.03 -10.15
C GLY A 41 -6.02 -4.60 -9.71
N ILE A 42 -6.47 -4.38 -8.47
CA ILE A 42 -6.86 -3.04 -7.97
C ILE A 42 -6.04 -2.71 -6.73
N HIS A 43 -5.30 -1.61 -6.81
CA HIS A 43 -4.51 -1.10 -5.69
C HIS A 43 -4.85 0.38 -5.49
N ILE A 44 -5.40 0.70 -4.33
CA ILE A 44 -5.78 2.07 -3.97
C ILE A 44 -4.94 2.49 -2.77
N ARG A 45 -4.32 3.67 -2.89
CA ARG A 45 -3.56 4.30 -1.82
C ARG A 45 -3.96 5.76 -1.73
N PHE A 46 -4.41 6.17 -0.54
CA PHE A 46 -4.56 7.57 -0.16
C PHE A 46 -3.55 7.88 0.95
N GLY A 47 -2.61 8.79 0.70
CA GLY A 47 -1.47 9.03 1.60
C GLY A 47 -0.31 8.08 1.35
N GLY A 48 0.41 7.71 2.41
CA GLY A 48 1.61 6.90 2.34
C GLY A 48 2.81 7.60 1.69
N ALA A 49 3.87 6.83 1.47
CA ALA A 49 5.07 7.29 0.78
C ALA A 49 5.50 6.29 -0.29
N ILE A 50 6.30 6.79 -1.23
CA ILE A 50 7.04 5.95 -2.16
C ILE A 50 8.32 5.52 -1.44
N PRO A 51 8.70 4.23 -1.46
CA PRO A 51 9.95 3.75 -0.88
C PRO A 51 11.13 4.54 -1.44
N ASP A 52 12.00 5.00 -0.54
CA ASP A 52 13.32 5.47 -0.94
C ASP A 52 14.20 4.24 -1.20
N ASP A 53 14.55 4.04 -2.46
CA ASP A 53 15.33 2.89 -2.92
C ASP A 53 16.85 3.20 -2.97
N GLN A 54 17.31 4.27 -2.31
CA GLN A 54 18.73 4.64 -2.25
C GLN A 54 19.33 4.50 -0.84
N PRO A 55 20.51 3.85 -0.69
CA PRO A 55 21.25 3.10 -1.69
C PRO A 55 20.70 1.69 -1.97
N TYR A 56 19.77 1.21 -1.13
CA TYR A 56 19.19 -0.14 -1.23
C TYR A 56 17.69 -0.10 -1.44
N LYS A 57 17.21 -0.97 -2.34
CA LYS A 57 15.78 -1.13 -2.64
C LYS A 57 15.04 -1.74 -1.46
N TYR A 58 13.91 -1.15 -1.05
CA TYR A 58 13.09 -1.72 0.02
C TYR A 58 12.56 -3.11 -0.39
N PRO A 59 12.86 -4.18 0.37
CA PRO A 59 12.55 -5.56 -0.03
C PRO A 59 11.17 -6.03 0.41
N GLY A 60 10.52 -5.33 1.35
CA GLY A 60 9.30 -5.79 1.98
C GLY A 60 8.09 -5.86 1.04
N LYS A 61 7.26 -6.89 1.17
CA LYS A 61 6.06 -7.08 0.35
C LYS A 61 4.92 -7.71 1.15
N ILE A 62 3.68 -7.36 0.83
CA ILE A 62 2.50 -8.06 1.35
C ILE A 62 2.30 -9.36 0.56
N HIS A 63 2.26 -10.49 1.28
CA HIS A 63 2.03 -11.83 0.72
C HIS A 63 0.56 -12.25 0.80
N SER A 64 -0.34 -11.30 0.50
CA SER A 64 -1.78 -11.54 0.43
C SER A 64 -2.36 -10.91 -0.82
N ASN A 65 -3.27 -11.62 -1.49
CA ASN A 65 -3.95 -11.14 -2.69
C ASN A 65 -5.03 -10.10 -2.40
N VAL A 66 -5.59 -10.11 -1.18
CA VAL A 66 -6.68 -9.23 -0.75
C VAL A 66 -6.40 -8.71 0.66
N GLY A 67 -6.67 -7.43 0.85
CA GLY A 67 -6.72 -6.84 2.17
C GLY A 67 -6.77 -5.32 2.14
N MET A 68 -6.90 -4.74 3.32
CA MET A 68 -6.90 -3.30 3.51
C MET A 68 -6.17 -2.94 4.79
N ALA A 69 -5.65 -1.71 4.82
CA ALA A 69 -5.08 -1.10 6.00
C ALA A 69 -5.49 0.37 6.11
N LEU A 70 -5.73 0.81 7.33
CA LEU A 70 -5.89 2.20 7.69
C LEU A 70 -4.83 2.53 8.73
N VAL A 71 -3.88 3.37 8.34
CA VAL A 71 -2.87 3.91 9.24
C VAL A 71 -3.30 5.31 9.64
N LEU A 72 -3.49 5.50 10.94
CA LEU A 72 -3.79 6.79 11.54
C LEU A 72 -2.50 7.41 12.10
N PRO A 73 -2.45 8.75 12.21
CA PRO A 73 -1.37 9.43 12.93
C PRO A 73 -1.21 8.89 14.36
N GLY A 74 0.02 8.92 14.88
CA GLY A 74 0.33 8.43 16.21
C GLY A 74 0.45 6.91 16.29
N TYR A 75 1.03 6.27 15.25
CA TYR A 75 1.41 4.85 15.23
C TYR A 75 0.25 3.85 15.40
N LYS A 76 -0.96 4.24 15.00
CA LYS A 76 -2.15 3.37 15.06
C LYS A 76 -2.43 2.80 13.68
N ILE A 77 -2.44 1.47 13.56
CA ILE A 77 -2.79 0.77 12.32
C ILE A 77 -3.93 -0.21 12.57
N PHE A 78 -4.92 -0.18 11.68
CA PHE A 78 -5.92 -1.22 11.53
C PHE A 78 -5.67 -1.91 10.19
N THR A 79 -5.30 -3.18 10.20
CA THR A 79 -4.97 -3.92 8.98
C THR A 79 -5.61 -5.29 9.01
N THR A 80 -6.02 -5.77 7.85
CA THR A 80 -6.45 -7.17 7.68
C THR A 80 -5.27 -8.10 7.42
N TYR A 81 -4.08 -7.57 7.15
CA TYR A 81 -2.88 -8.35 6.93
C TYR A 81 -2.24 -8.77 8.25
N GLN A 82 -1.94 -10.07 8.40
CA GLN A 82 -1.31 -10.65 9.60
C GLN A 82 0.02 -11.37 9.30
N GLY A 83 0.54 -11.26 8.08
CA GLY A 83 1.79 -11.92 7.68
C GLY A 83 3.05 -11.06 7.93
N SER A 84 4.23 -11.64 7.67
CA SER A 84 5.49 -10.88 7.60
C SER A 84 5.62 -10.15 6.26
N TYR A 85 6.40 -9.06 6.23
CA TYR A 85 6.78 -8.40 4.98
C TYR A 85 8.04 -9.01 4.35
N ASP A 86 8.74 -9.91 5.05
CA ASP A 86 10.02 -10.48 4.61
C ASP A 86 9.88 -11.20 3.25
N PRO A 87 10.88 -11.08 2.36
CA PRO A 87 10.91 -11.87 1.14
C PRO A 87 10.89 -13.38 1.46
N GLN A 88 10.00 -14.13 0.81
CA GLN A 88 9.97 -15.60 0.83
C GLN A 88 10.58 -16.18 -0.44
#